data_AF-A0A7J4Q3Q7-F1
#
_entry.id   AF-A0A7J4Q3Q7-F1
#
_cell.length_a   1.000
_cell.length_b   1.000
_cell.length_c   1.000
_cell.angle_alpha   90.00
_cell.angle_beta   90.00
_cell.angle_gamma   90.00
#
_symmetry.space_group_name_H-M   'P 1'
#
loop_
_entity.id
_entity.type
_entity.pdbx_description
1 polymer ?
#
loop_
_entity_poly.entity_id
_entity_poly.type
_entity_poly.pdbx_seq_one_letter_code
_entity_poly.pdbx_strand_id
1 'polypeptide(L)'
;MADGGASTFIMLITGLLISSSVSALLITEWSAMARAAQKTQQGITFAGEVGLDFAGDPMMVDVDTTGTTPSITFYLQNTGIHPLDEQVVFVLVNGDSPTSVSATITGTTWDPNELAEIVIEDTSYGTTPFATGDDVQLYALVTTEVVSGISSSASMNVEVRLS
;
A
#
# COMPACT_ATOMS: atom_id res chain seq x y z
N MET A 1 5.61 -24.57 -70.95
CA MET A 1 4.76 -23.82 -69.99
C MET A 1 4.67 -24.69 -68.75
N ALA A 2 5.61 -24.48 -67.83
CA ALA A 2 5.80 -25.33 -66.67
C ALA A 2 5.16 -24.65 -65.44
N ASP A 3 4.31 -25.42 -64.76
CA ASP A 3 4.14 -25.43 -63.31
C ASP A 3 3.80 -24.11 -62.57
N GLY A 4 2.66 -23.50 -62.91
CA GLY A 4 2.04 -22.46 -62.06
C GLY A 4 1.15 -23.03 -60.94
N GLY A 5 0.74 -24.30 -61.04
CA GLY A 5 -0.20 -24.94 -60.11
C GLY A 5 0.45 -25.33 -58.79
N ALA A 6 1.60 -26.02 -58.81
CA ALA A 6 2.26 -26.45 -57.58
C ALA A 6 2.82 -25.25 -56.79
N SER A 7 3.37 -24.24 -57.47
CA SER A 7 3.83 -23.00 -56.82
C SER A 7 2.70 -22.26 -56.09
N THR A 8 1.51 -22.21 -56.69
CA THR A 8 0.33 -21.58 -56.05
C THR A 8 -0.15 -22.36 -54.83
N PHE A 9 -0.18 -23.69 -54.88
CA PHE A 9 -0.53 -24.53 -53.73
C PHE A 9 0.51 -24.42 -52.61
N ILE A 10 1.81 -24.39 -52.94
CA ILE A 10 2.87 -24.20 -51.95
C ILE A 10 2.72 -22.85 -51.26
N MET A 11 2.50 -21.77 -52.01
CA MET A 11 2.28 -20.42 -51.44
C MET A 11 1.00 -20.32 -50.60
N LEU A 12 -0.06 -21.02 -50.98
CA LEU A 12 -1.30 -21.09 -50.19
C LEU A 12 -1.05 -21.82 -48.86
N ILE A 13 -0.38 -22.97 -48.91
CA ILE A 13 -0.09 -23.78 -47.72
C ILE A 13 0.85 -23.02 -46.79
N THR A 14 1.90 -22.40 -47.30
CA THR A 14 2.81 -21.58 -46.45
C THR A 14 2.09 -20.38 -45.87
N GLY A 15 1.23 -19.71 -46.63
CA GLY A 15 0.38 -18.63 -46.14
C GLY A 15 -0.57 -19.07 -45.01
N LEU A 16 -1.22 -20.23 -45.16
CA LEU A 16 -2.09 -20.82 -44.14
C LEU A 16 -1.32 -21.20 -42.87
N LEU A 17 -0.15 -21.83 -43.03
CA LEU A 17 0.69 -22.23 -41.89
C LEU A 17 1.15 -20.99 -41.10
N ILE A 18 1.69 -19.98 -41.79
CA ILE A 18 2.12 -18.73 -41.15
C ILE A 18 0.93 -18.04 -40.49
N SER A 19 -0.22 -17.94 -41.17
CA SER A 19 -1.44 -17.36 -40.60
C SER A 19 -1.90 -18.11 -39.35
N SER A 20 -1.81 -19.43 -39.33
CA SER A 20 -2.20 -20.25 -38.18
C SER A 20 -1.27 -20.05 -36.97
N SER A 21 0.05 -20.00 -37.21
CA SER A 21 1.04 -19.76 -36.16
C SER A 21 0.92 -18.35 -35.59
N VAL A 22 0.74 -17.33 -36.45
CA VAL A 22 0.53 -15.95 -36.02
C VAL A 22 -0.77 -15.81 -35.23
N SER A 23 -1.85 -16.48 -35.66
CA SER A 23 -3.13 -16.45 -34.92
C SER A 23 -2.99 -17.06 -33.52
N ALA A 24 -2.28 -18.19 -33.40
CA ALA A 24 -2.04 -18.82 -32.10
C ALA A 24 -1.25 -17.88 -31.17
N LEU A 25 -0.20 -17.23 -31.67
CA LEU A 25 0.59 -16.26 -30.90
C LEU A 25 -0.25 -15.03 -30.50
N LEU A 26 -1.04 -14.49 -31.41
CA LEU A 26 -1.90 -13.35 -31.10
C LEU A 26 -2.91 -13.69 -30.01
N ILE A 27 -3.50 -14.88 -30.03
CA ILE A 27 -4.43 -15.32 -28.98
C ILE A 27 -3.71 -15.42 -27.63
N THR A 28 -2.50 -15.97 -27.59
CA THR A 28 -1.75 -16.08 -26.33
C THR A 28 -1.40 -14.72 -25.77
N GLU A 29 -0.91 -13.80 -26.60
CA GLU A 29 -0.56 -12.44 -26.18
C GLU A 29 -1.78 -11.64 -25.74
N TRP A 30 -2.90 -11.74 -26.47
CA TRP A 30 -4.14 -11.08 -26.06
C TRP A 30 -4.66 -11.63 -24.72
N SER A 31 -4.53 -12.94 -24.50
CA SER A 31 -4.94 -13.55 -23.22
C SER A 31 -4.06 -13.09 -22.05
N ALA A 32 -2.75 -12.91 -22.28
CA ALA A 32 -1.83 -12.39 -21.28
C ALA A 32 -2.14 -10.92 -20.97
N MET A 33 -2.36 -10.11 -22.02
CA MET A 33 -2.75 -8.70 -21.87
C MET A 33 -4.07 -8.55 -21.11
N ALA A 34 -5.09 -9.36 -21.45
CA ALA A 34 -6.38 -9.33 -20.76
C ALA A 34 -6.26 -9.68 -19.27
N ARG A 35 -5.44 -10.70 -18.93
CA ARG A 35 -5.15 -11.05 -17.54
C ARG A 35 -4.42 -9.94 -16.79
N ALA A 36 -3.44 -9.30 -17.45
CA ALA A 36 -2.72 -8.18 -16.86
C ALA A 36 -3.66 -7.00 -16.59
N ALA A 37 -4.50 -6.63 -17.55
CA ALA A 37 -5.49 -5.57 -17.38
C ALA A 37 -6.48 -5.87 -16.25
N GLN A 38 -6.95 -7.12 -16.14
CA GLN A 38 -7.82 -7.55 -15.04
C GLN A 38 -7.11 -7.43 -13.68
N LYS A 39 -5.84 -7.87 -13.57
CA LYS A 39 -5.08 -7.76 -12.33
C LYS A 39 -4.85 -6.30 -11.94
N THR A 40 -4.57 -5.42 -12.90
CA THR A 40 -4.47 -3.97 -12.65
C THR A 40 -5.79 -3.40 -12.15
N GLN A 41 -6.91 -3.74 -12.78
CA GLN A 41 -8.23 -3.27 -12.33
C GLN A 41 -8.53 -3.76 -10.91
N GLN A 42 -8.22 -5.02 -10.60
CA GLN A 42 -8.35 -5.56 -9.24
C GLN A 42 -7.48 -4.80 -8.24
N GLY A 43 -6.24 -4.47 -8.59
CA GLY A 43 -5.36 -3.68 -7.75
C GLY A 43 -5.88 -2.26 -7.48
N ILE A 44 -6.46 -1.59 -8.49
CA ILE A 44 -7.06 -0.26 -8.35
C ILE A 44 -8.28 -0.32 -7.43
N THR A 45 -9.16 -1.32 -7.63
CA THR A 45 -10.32 -1.53 -6.75
C THR A 45 -9.87 -1.80 -5.32
N PHE A 46 -8.91 -2.71 -5.13
CA PHE A 46 -8.36 -3.05 -3.82
C PHE A 46 -7.72 -1.83 -3.13
N ALA A 47 -7.02 -0.98 -3.87
CA ALA A 47 -6.47 0.27 -3.33
C ALA A 47 -7.53 1.28 -2.90
N GLY A 48 -8.72 1.27 -3.50
CA GLY A 48 -9.86 2.09 -3.07
C GLY A 48 -10.62 1.52 -1.87
N GLU A 49 -10.33 0.29 -1.47
CA GLU A 49 -10.98 -0.44 -0.37
C GLU A 49 -10.16 -0.42 0.93
N VAL A 50 -8.93 0.11 0.88
CA VAL A 50 -8.03 0.24 2.02
C VAL A 50 -8.10 1.66 2.56
N GLY A 51 -8.11 1.80 3.88
CA GLY A 51 -8.29 3.09 4.54
C GLY A 51 -7.60 3.11 5.89
N LEU A 52 -7.05 4.27 6.23
CA LEU A 52 -6.35 4.54 7.48
C LEU A 52 -6.70 5.95 7.90
N ASP A 53 -7.06 6.13 9.17
CA ASP A 53 -7.34 7.45 9.72
C ASP A 53 -6.82 7.58 11.15
N PHE A 54 -6.62 8.82 11.58
CA PHE A 54 -6.25 9.14 12.95
C PHE A 54 -7.44 8.91 13.89
N ALA A 55 -7.18 8.28 15.04
CA ALA A 55 -8.18 8.05 16.06
C ALA A 55 -7.84 8.82 17.34
N GLY A 56 -8.83 9.51 17.90
CA GLY A 56 -8.70 10.31 19.13
C GLY A 56 -8.83 11.81 18.88
N ASP A 57 -8.29 12.60 19.79
CA ASP A 57 -8.27 14.06 19.70
C ASP A 57 -6.91 14.54 19.15
N PRO A 58 -6.84 15.09 17.92
CA PRO A 58 -5.60 15.63 17.38
C PRO A 58 -5.00 16.76 18.23
N MET A 59 -5.78 17.42 19.09
CA MET A 59 -5.31 18.51 19.95
C MET A 59 -4.68 18.05 21.27
N MET A 60 -4.60 16.73 21.51
CA MET A 60 -4.09 16.13 22.74
C MET A 60 -3.37 14.81 22.45
N VAL A 61 -2.24 14.88 21.75
CA VAL A 61 -1.38 13.72 21.48
C VAL A 61 -0.28 13.64 22.52
N ASP A 62 -0.13 12.48 23.14
CA ASP A 62 0.81 12.28 24.25
C ASP A 62 2.27 12.32 23.75
N VAL A 63 3.08 13.15 24.40
CA VAL A 63 4.54 13.12 24.25
C VAL A 63 5.19 12.75 25.58
N ASP A 64 5.72 11.53 25.67
CA ASP A 64 6.43 11.08 26.85
C ASP A 64 7.90 11.52 26.76
N THR A 65 8.27 12.48 27.60
CA THR A 65 9.65 12.96 27.73
C THR A 65 10.40 12.29 28.87
N THR A 66 9.80 11.27 29.51
CA THR A 66 10.40 10.56 30.63
C THR A 66 11.29 9.41 30.16
N GLY A 67 12.33 9.11 30.93
CA GLY A 67 13.27 8.04 30.59
C GLY A 67 14.37 8.45 29.61
N THR A 68 15.00 7.46 28.96
CA THR A 68 16.13 7.65 28.03
C THR A 68 15.72 7.72 26.57
N THR A 69 14.48 7.35 26.26
CA THR A 69 13.96 7.25 24.90
C THR A 69 12.60 7.94 24.85
N PRO A 70 12.55 9.25 24.59
CA PRO A 70 11.30 9.99 24.45
C PRO A 70 10.44 9.42 23.33
N SER A 71 9.12 9.49 23.49
CA SER A 71 8.17 8.92 22.53
C SER A 71 6.96 9.81 22.30
N ILE A 72 6.29 9.59 21.17
CA ILE A 72 4.96 10.14 20.87
C ILE A 72 4.02 8.96 20.67
N THR A 73 2.86 8.99 21.33
CA THR A 73 1.86 7.92 21.27
C THR A 73 0.56 8.44 20.67
N PHE A 74 0.06 7.75 19.65
CA PHE A 74 -1.22 8.08 19.01
C PHE A 74 -1.91 6.82 18.48
N TYR A 75 -3.18 6.93 18.09
CA TYR A 75 -3.96 5.79 17.62
C TYR A 75 -4.34 5.95 16.15
N LEU A 76 -4.29 4.84 15.44
CA LEU A 76 -4.74 4.73 14.06
C LEU A 76 -5.89 3.74 13.95
N GLN A 77 -6.90 4.07 13.16
CA GLN A 77 -8.02 3.19 12.87
C GLN A 77 -7.95 2.70 11.42
N ASN A 78 -8.19 1.41 11.23
CA ASN A 78 -8.47 0.86 9.90
C ASN A 78 -9.88 1.30 9.48
N THR A 79 -9.98 2.24 8.54
CA THR A 79 -11.26 2.72 7.99
C THR A 79 -11.65 2.02 6.69
N GLY A 80 -10.80 1.12 6.19
CA GLY A 80 -11.05 0.30 5.02
C GLY A 80 -11.89 -0.95 5.33
N ILE A 81 -11.92 -1.87 4.36
CA ILE A 81 -12.63 -3.15 4.46
C ILE A 81 -11.70 -4.37 4.44
N HIS A 82 -10.38 -4.15 4.35
CA HIS A 82 -9.36 -5.19 4.37
C HIS A 82 -8.44 -5.04 5.58
N PRO A 83 -7.91 -6.14 6.15
CA PRO A 83 -6.96 -6.08 7.25
C PRO A 83 -5.65 -5.36 6.87
N LEU A 84 -5.12 -4.58 7.81
CA LEU A 84 -3.82 -3.92 7.72
C LEU A 84 -2.72 -4.77 8.38
N ASP A 85 -1.48 -4.57 7.95
CA ASP A 85 -0.30 -5.25 8.47
C ASP A 85 0.42 -4.36 9.51
N GLU A 86 0.31 -4.72 10.78
CA GLU A 86 0.97 -4.02 11.90
C GLU A 86 2.51 -4.10 11.85
N GLN A 87 3.08 -5.05 11.11
CA GLN A 87 4.53 -5.21 11.00
C GLN A 87 5.14 -4.25 9.94
N VAL A 88 4.29 -3.60 9.14
CA VAL A 88 4.71 -2.74 8.03
C VAL A 88 4.02 -1.37 8.16
N VAL A 89 4.46 -0.63 9.19
CA VAL A 89 4.01 0.73 9.48
C VAL A 89 5.18 1.70 9.30
N PHE A 90 4.94 2.77 8.55
CA PHE A 90 5.88 3.87 8.36
C PHE A 90 5.26 5.15 8.90
N VAL A 91 6.02 5.92 9.67
CA VAL A 91 5.60 7.20 10.23
C VAL A 91 6.66 8.25 9.97
N LEU A 92 6.22 9.47 9.67
CA LEU A 92 7.05 10.68 9.62
C LEU A 92 6.44 11.74 10.52
N VAL A 93 7.29 12.47 11.25
CA VAL A 93 6.92 13.62 12.07
C VAL A 93 7.59 14.85 11.49
N ASN A 94 6.81 15.85 11.06
CA ASN A 94 7.31 17.02 10.32
C ASN A 94 8.17 16.67 9.09
N GLY A 95 7.98 15.47 8.52
CA GLY A 95 8.76 14.95 7.39
C GLY A 95 10.00 14.14 7.76
N ASP A 96 10.38 14.10 9.05
CA ASP A 96 11.52 13.33 9.54
C ASP A 96 11.07 11.94 10.03
N SER A 97 11.91 10.93 9.79
CA SER A 97 11.66 9.57 10.27
C SER A 97 12.09 9.44 11.74
N PRO A 98 11.23 8.92 12.63
CA PRO A 98 11.62 8.53 13.98
C PRO A 98 12.72 7.45 13.96
N THR A 99 13.41 7.26 15.08
CA THR A 99 14.37 6.17 15.24
C THR A 99 13.72 4.79 15.35
N SER A 100 12.51 4.73 15.90
CA SER A 100 11.73 3.51 16.04
C SER A 100 10.24 3.81 15.84
N VAL A 101 9.54 2.85 15.24
CA VAL A 101 8.08 2.85 15.09
C VAL A 101 7.61 1.48 15.52
N SER A 102 6.64 1.45 16.44
CA SER A 102 5.96 0.22 16.85
C SER A 102 4.45 0.41 16.78
N ALA A 103 3.76 -0.67 16.42
CA ALA A 103 2.32 -0.72 16.37
C ALA A 103 1.84 -1.87 17.26
N THR A 104 0.84 -1.60 18.10
CA THR A 104 0.18 -2.60 18.94
C THR A 104 -1.32 -2.55 18.64
N ILE A 105 -1.85 -3.59 18.01
CA ILE A 105 -3.29 -3.71 17.76
C ILE A 105 -4.05 -4.04 19.05
N THR A 106 -5.28 -3.52 19.16
CA THR A 106 -6.15 -3.83 20.31
C THR A 106 -6.79 -5.24 20.17
N GLY A 107 -6.93 -5.72 18.92
CA GLY A 107 -7.53 -7.00 18.56
C GLY A 107 -6.52 -8.12 18.28
N THR A 108 -6.93 -9.11 17.49
CA THR A 108 -6.04 -10.21 17.03
C THR A 108 -5.41 -9.93 15.67
N THR A 109 -6.09 -9.14 14.86
CA THR A 109 -5.68 -8.66 13.52
C THR A 109 -6.15 -7.22 13.41
N TRP A 110 -5.49 -6.40 12.57
CA TRP A 110 -5.91 -5.02 12.33
C TRP A 110 -7.09 -4.95 11.35
N ASP A 111 -8.21 -5.54 11.75
CA ASP A 111 -9.44 -5.65 10.97
C ASP A 111 -10.14 -4.29 10.79
N PRO A 112 -11.13 -4.18 9.87
CA PRO A 112 -11.94 -2.98 9.71
C PRO A 112 -12.54 -2.47 11.03
N ASN A 113 -12.36 -1.18 11.29
CA ASN A 113 -12.70 -0.43 12.50
C ASN A 113 -11.86 -0.74 13.74
N GLU A 114 -10.84 -1.60 13.62
CA GLU A 114 -9.92 -1.89 14.72
C GLU A 114 -8.86 -0.79 14.87
N LEU A 115 -8.44 -0.57 16.12
CA LEU A 115 -7.45 0.42 16.49
C LEU A 115 -6.07 -0.21 16.70
N ALA A 116 -5.04 0.48 16.23
CA ALA A 116 -3.65 0.23 16.61
C ALA A 116 -3.11 1.44 17.38
N GLU A 117 -2.47 1.17 18.51
CA GLU A 117 -1.61 2.12 19.20
C GLU A 117 -0.28 2.20 18.46
N ILE A 118 0.12 3.40 18.08
CA ILE A 118 1.38 3.68 17.44
C ILE A 118 2.26 4.42 18.44
N VAL A 119 3.42 3.84 18.72
CA VAL A 119 4.46 4.47 19.54
C VAL A 119 5.66 4.70 18.65
N ILE A 120 6.03 5.96 18.50
CA ILE A 120 7.24 6.38 17.79
C ILE A 120 8.25 6.95 18.77
N GLU A 121 9.52 6.62 18.58
CA GLU A 121 10.59 7.02 19.48
C GLU A 121 11.65 7.82 18.73
N ASP A 122 12.08 8.93 19.34
CA ASP A 122 13.21 9.72 18.89
C ASP A 122 13.77 10.55 20.05
N THR A 123 15.10 10.65 20.12
CA THR A 123 15.78 11.46 21.15
C THR A 123 15.47 12.96 21.08
N SER A 124 14.90 13.43 19.98
CA SER A 124 14.48 14.83 19.81
C SER A 124 13.12 15.15 20.43
N TYR A 125 12.28 14.15 20.72
CA TYR A 125 10.94 14.39 21.29
C TYR A 125 11.04 14.93 22.72
N GLY A 126 10.13 15.85 23.06
CA GLY A 126 10.17 16.63 24.29
C GLY A 126 11.01 17.90 24.23
N THR A 127 11.67 18.17 23.11
CA THR A 127 12.41 19.42 22.85
C THR A 127 11.88 20.10 21.60
N THR A 128 11.96 21.43 21.51
CA THR A 128 11.48 22.17 20.32
C THR A 128 12.10 21.62 19.02
N PRO A 129 11.30 21.28 17.99
CA PRO A 129 9.89 21.62 17.78
C PRO A 129 8.87 20.53 18.19
N PHE A 130 9.25 19.62 19.08
CA PHE A 130 8.46 18.47 19.54
C PHE A 130 8.20 18.51 21.06
N ALA A 131 8.07 19.70 21.65
CA ALA A 131 7.76 19.86 23.07
C ALA A 131 6.25 19.84 23.33
N THR A 132 5.85 19.61 24.58
CA THR A 132 4.45 19.77 25.01
C THR A 132 3.91 21.14 24.58
N GLY A 133 2.79 21.12 23.87
CA GLY A 133 2.10 22.28 23.35
C GLY A 133 2.51 22.71 21.94
N ASP A 134 3.52 22.07 21.34
CA ASP A 134 3.92 22.29 19.94
C ASP A 134 2.95 21.55 18.99
N ASP A 135 2.73 22.15 17.82
CA ASP A 135 1.95 21.56 16.73
C ASP A 135 2.90 20.88 15.73
N VAL A 136 2.61 19.62 15.39
CA VAL A 136 3.44 18.77 14.53
C VAL A 136 2.60 18.05 13.48
N GLN A 137 3.16 17.86 12.29
CA GLN A 137 2.53 17.11 11.21
C GLN A 137 2.89 15.63 11.33
N LEU A 138 1.88 14.77 11.54
CA LEU A 138 2.03 13.33 11.46
C LEU A 138 1.63 12.84 10.08
N TYR A 139 2.50 12.05 9.47
CA TYR A 139 2.17 11.26 8.28
C TYR A 139 2.41 9.80 8.62
N ALA A 140 1.41 8.95 8.41
CA ALA A 140 1.57 7.51 8.54
C ALA A 140 1.15 6.80 7.26
N LEU A 141 1.84 5.71 6.94
CA LEU A 141 1.53 4.80 5.84
C LEU A 141 1.61 3.37 6.36
N VAL A 142 0.57 2.59 6.07
CA VAL A 142 0.44 1.19 6.47
C VAL A 142 0.10 0.37 5.24
N THR A 143 0.66 -0.82 5.11
CA THR A 143 0.29 -1.76 4.04
C THR A 143 -0.75 -2.75 4.50
N THR A 144 -1.53 -3.30 3.58
CA THR A 144 -2.39 -4.46 3.87
C THR A 144 -1.57 -5.73 3.98
N GLU A 145 -2.16 -6.73 4.64
CA GLU A 145 -1.76 -8.11 4.39
C GLU A 145 -1.95 -8.46 2.90
N VAL A 146 -1.21 -9.47 2.42
CA VAL A 146 -1.30 -9.89 1.01
C VAL A 146 -2.58 -10.69 0.79
N VAL A 147 -3.55 -10.10 0.07
CA VAL A 147 -4.81 -10.76 -0.30
C VAL A 147 -4.74 -11.16 -1.78
N SER A 148 -4.81 -12.46 -2.05
CA SER A 148 -4.76 -13.01 -3.43
C SER A 148 -3.55 -12.55 -4.27
N GLY A 149 -2.41 -12.31 -3.61
CA GLY A 149 -1.17 -11.85 -4.27
C GLY A 149 -1.20 -10.36 -4.67
N ILE A 150 -2.10 -9.58 -4.08
CA ILE A 150 -2.19 -8.13 -4.19
C ILE A 150 -2.06 -7.57 -2.77
N SER A 151 -1.24 -6.54 -2.60
CA SER A 151 -1.24 -5.69 -1.42
C SER A 151 -1.38 -4.24 -1.87
N SER A 152 -1.86 -3.39 -0.97
CA SER A 152 -1.96 -1.96 -1.17
C SER A 152 -1.53 -1.26 0.11
N SER A 153 -1.44 0.06 0.06
CA SER A 153 -1.18 0.89 1.22
C SER A 153 -2.30 1.89 1.43
N ALA A 154 -2.53 2.24 2.69
CA ALA A 154 -3.32 3.38 3.09
C ALA A 154 -2.42 4.36 3.85
N SER A 155 -2.74 5.65 3.79
CA SER A 155 -1.96 6.69 4.44
C SER A 155 -2.87 7.74 5.06
N MET A 156 -2.42 8.34 6.16
CA MET A 156 -3.03 9.52 6.76
C MET A 156 -2.02 10.65 6.83
N ASN A 157 -2.52 11.88 6.89
CA ASN A 157 -1.71 13.08 7.12
C ASN A 157 -2.51 14.07 7.97
N VAL A 158 -2.09 14.30 9.21
CA VAL A 158 -2.84 15.11 10.17
C VAL A 158 -1.89 15.98 11.00
N GLU A 159 -2.29 17.23 11.23
CA GLU A 159 -1.61 18.12 12.18
C GLU A 159 -2.15 17.81 13.58
N VAL A 160 -1.25 17.59 14.53
CA VAL A 160 -1.59 17.29 15.92
C VAL A 160 -0.86 18.23 16.86
N ARG A 161 -1.42 18.42 18.04
CA ARG A 161 -0.80 19.15 19.14
C ARG A 161 -0.33 18.18 20.20
N LEU A 162 0.94 18.31 20.58
CA LEU A 162 1.54 17.50 21.64
C LEU A 162 1.10 17.98 23.02
N SER A 163 0.89 17.07 23.97
CA SER A 163 0.51 17.34 25.36
C SER A 163 1.42 16.60 26.32
#